data_AF-A0AB73TKR8-F1
#
_entry.id   AF-A0AB73TKR8-F1
#
_cell.length_a   1.000
_cell.length_b   1.000
_cell.length_c   1.000
_cell.angle_alpha   90.00
_cell.angle_beta   90.00
_cell.angle_gamma   90.00
#
_symmetry.space_group_name_H-M   'P 1'
#
loop_
_entity.id
_entity.type
_entity.pdbx_description
1 polymer ?
#
loop_
_entity_poly.entity_id
_entity_poly.type
_entity_poly.pdbx_seq_one_letter_code
_entity_poly.pdbx_strand_id
1 'polypeptide(L)'
;MAEILRDIGMIARALDSISNIEFKEVDLTRGQYLYLVRICENPGIIQEKLAEMIKVDRTTTARAIKKLESNGMIERLEDKENKKIKKL
;
A
#
# COMPACT_ATOMS: atom_id res chain seq x y z
N MET A 1 8.02 -26.23 -11.01
CA MET A 1 7.56 -24.84 -11.23
C MET A 1 6.27 -24.53 -10.46
N ALA A 2 5.22 -25.36 -10.58
CA ALA A 2 3.96 -25.16 -9.86
C ALA A 2 4.10 -25.18 -8.33
N GLU A 3 4.97 -26.03 -7.78
CA GLU A 3 5.19 -26.12 -6.32
C GLU A 3 5.83 -24.85 -5.74
N ILE A 4 6.82 -24.27 -6.42
CA ILE A 4 7.52 -23.05 -5.95
C ILE A 4 6.54 -21.88 -5.81
N LEU A 5 5.68 -21.66 -6.82
CA LEU A 5 4.68 -20.59 -6.77
C LEU A 5 3.64 -20.83 -5.67
N ARG A 6 3.32 -22.10 -5.39
CA ARG A 6 2.42 -22.47 -4.30
C ARG A 6 3.01 -22.10 -2.95
N ASP A 7 4.27 -22.45 -2.72
CA ASP A 7 4.97 -22.16 -1.47
C ASP A 7 5.17 -20.66 -1.25
N ILE A 8 5.56 -19.92 -2.30
CA ILE A 8 5.63 -18.45 -2.25
C ILE A 8 4.27 -17.86 -1.85
N GLY A 9 3.19 -18.35 -2.46
CA GLY A 9 1.84 -17.91 -2.14
C GLY A 9 1.42 -18.24 -0.70
N MET A 10 1.82 -19.40 -0.17
CA MET A 10 1.55 -19.78 1.22
C MET A 10 2.31 -18.88 2.20
N ILE A 11 3.60 -18.65 1.96
CA ILE A 11 4.43 -17.76 2.79
C ILE A 11 3.85 -16.34 2.79
N ALA A 12 3.53 -15.79 1.62
CA ALA A 12 2.97 -14.45 1.51
C ALA A 12 1.65 -14.29 2.29
N ARG A 13 0.74 -15.27 2.20
CA ARG A 13 -0.54 -15.24 2.93
C ARG A 13 -0.38 -15.47 4.43
N ALA A 14 0.57 -16.31 4.84
CA ALA A 14 0.87 -16.52 6.25
C ALA A 14 1.40 -15.23 6.89
N LEU A 15 2.35 -14.55 6.23
CA LEU A 15 2.85 -13.25 6.65
C LEU A 15 1.74 -12.20 6.71
N ASP A 16 0.88 -12.10 5.70
CA ASP A 16 -0.25 -11.17 5.73
C ASP A 16 -1.21 -11.45 6.89
N SER A 17 -1.48 -12.74 7.18
CA SER A 17 -2.34 -13.15 8.30
C SER A 17 -1.76 -12.74 9.66
N ILE A 18 -0.43 -12.89 9.83
CA ILE A 18 0.26 -12.45 11.04
C ILE A 18 0.18 -10.92 11.16
N SER A 19 0.54 -10.18 10.10
CA SER A 19 0.45 -8.72 10.07
C SER A 19 -0.96 -8.20 10.36
N ASN A 20 -2.00 -8.92 9.93
CA ASN A 20 -3.40 -8.57 10.22
C ASN A 20 -3.75 -8.65 11.71
N ILE A 21 -3.09 -9.54 12.46
CA ILE A 21 -3.29 -9.68 13.91
C ILE A 21 -2.48 -8.59 14.61
N GLU A 22 -1.18 -8.50 14.31
CA GLU A 22 -0.24 -7.61 15.00
C GLU A 22 -0.56 -6.12 14.77
N PHE A 23 -1.01 -5.77 13.57
CA PHE A 23 -1.29 -4.37 13.21
C PHE A 23 -2.75 -3.95 13.37
N LYS A 24 -3.55 -4.77 14.07
CA LYS A 24 -4.98 -4.51 14.28
C LYS A 24 -5.22 -3.22 15.06
N GLU A 25 -4.51 -3.02 16.16
CA GLU A 25 -4.73 -1.89 17.08
C GLU A 25 -4.23 -0.55 16.51
N VAL A 26 -3.45 -0.59 15.43
CA VAL A 26 -2.92 0.60 14.75
C VAL A 26 -3.52 0.80 13.36
N ASP A 27 -4.65 0.13 13.06
CA ASP A 27 -5.39 0.28 11.80
C ASP A 27 -4.58 0.00 10.50
N LEU A 28 -3.50 -0.77 10.58
CA LEU A 28 -2.60 -1.08 9.44
C LEU A 28 -2.77 -2.50 8.86
N THR A 29 -3.93 -3.11 9.12
CA THR A 29 -4.28 -4.43 8.59
C THR A 29 -4.62 -4.42 7.10
N ARG A 30 -4.83 -5.61 6.53
CA ARG A 30 -5.21 -5.90 5.14
C ARG A 30 -4.22 -5.32 4.14
N GLY A 31 -2.93 -5.52 4.41
CA GLY A 31 -1.85 -5.03 3.57
C GLY A 31 -1.64 -3.51 3.57
N GLN A 32 -2.36 -2.74 4.40
CA GLN A 32 -2.20 -1.27 4.44
C GLN A 32 -0.78 -0.84 4.83
N TYR A 33 -0.13 -1.59 5.74
CA TYR A 33 1.26 -1.33 6.14
C TYR A 33 2.23 -1.28 4.95
N LEU A 34 2.02 -2.09 3.91
CA LEU A 34 2.88 -2.08 2.72
C LEU A 34 2.84 -0.74 1.99
N TYR A 35 1.65 -0.15 1.89
CA TYR A 35 1.48 1.16 1.25
C TYR A 35 2.14 2.25 2.09
N LEU A 36 1.93 2.26 3.40
CA LEU A 36 2.50 3.27 4.28
C LEU A 36 4.03 3.23 4.27
N VAL A 37 4.63 2.04 4.39
CA VAL A 37 6.10 1.86 4.32
C VAL A 37 6.65 2.44 3.03
N ARG A 38 6.06 2.11 1.87
CA ARG A 38 6.55 2.61 0.58
C ARG A 38 6.38 4.12 0.41
N ILE A 39 5.34 4.71 0.97
CA ILE A 39 5.15 6.16 0.98
C ILE A 39 6.23 6.83 1.84
N CYS A 40 6.48 6.31 3.04
CA CYS A 40 7.55 6.82 3.92
C CYS A 40 8.95 6.70 3.28
N GLU A 41 9.22 5.59 2.58
CA GLU A 41 10.48 5.38 1.84
C GLU A 41 10.61 6.29 0.60
N ASN A 42 9.49 6.75 0.04
CA ASN A 42 9.46 7.51 -1.21
C ASN A 42 8.55 8.75 -1.08
N PRO A 43 8.95 9.78 -0.30
CA PRO A 43 8.14 10.98 -0.14
C PRO A 43 7.83 11.65 -1.49
N GLY A 44 6.56 12.00 -1.70
CA GLY A 44 6.08 12.59 -2.95
C GLY A 44 5.74 11.57 -4.04
N ILE A 45 5.76 10.26 -3.74
CA ILE A 45 5.41 9.21 -4.70
C ILE A 45 3.97 9.39 -5.19
N ILE A 46 3.77 9.17 -6.49
CA ILE A 46 2.43 9.21 -7.10
C ILE A 46 1.80 7.81 -7.04
N GLN A 47 0.46 7.78 -6.94
CA GLN A 47 -0.31 6.53 -6.82
C GLN A 47 0.02 5.48 -7.90
N GLU A 48 0.25 5.92 -9.15
CA GLU A 48 0.60 5.02 -10.25
C GLU A 48 1.92 4.29 -10.00
N LYS A 49 2.93 5.02 -9.51
CA LYS A 49 4.24 4.44 -9.21
C LYS A 49 4.19 3.53 -7.97
N LEU A 50 3.39 3.91 -6.98
CA LEU A 50 3.16 3.09 -5.79
C LEU A 50 2.52 1.73 -6.15
N ALA A 51 1.50 1.74 -7.02
CA ALA A 51 0.85 0.53 -7.51
C ALA A 51 1.83 -0.39 -8.25
N GLU A 52 2.68 0.19 -9.11
CA GLU A 52 3.72 -0.53 -9.84
C GLU A 52 4.78 -1.16 -8.91
N MET A 53 5.13 -0.48 -7.82
CA MET A 53 6.12 -0.95 -6.85
C MET A 53 5.59 -2.12 -6.03
N ILE A 54 4.34 -2.04 -5.57
CA ILE A 54 3.69 -3.09 -4.77
C ILE A 54 3.19 -4.25 -5.65
N LYS A 55 3.18 -4.08 -6.97
CA LYS A 55 2.69 -5.06 -7.96
C LYS A 55 1.20 -5.36 -7.80
N VAL A 56 0.41 -4.30 -7.58
CA VAL A 56 -1.04 -4.37 -7.37
C VAL A 56 -1.75 -3.42 -8.36
N ASP A 57 -3.00 -3.70 -8.67
CA ASP A 57 -3.79 -2.87 -9.57
C ASP A 57 -4.09 -1.47 -8.98
N ARG A 58 -4.42 -0.53 -9.86
CA ARG A 58 -4.68 0.87 -9.49
C ARG A 58 -5.89 1.04 -8.58
N THR A 59 -6.91 0.19 -8.71
CA THR A 59 -8.16 0.29 -7.93
C THR A 59 -7.92 -0.11 -6.47
N THR A 60 -7.21 -1.23 -6.27
CA THR A 60 -6.83 -1.68 -4.92
C THR A 60 -5.91 -0.66 -4.25
N THR A 61 -4.93 -0.14 -4.99
CA THR A 61 -4.05 0.94 -4.51
C THR A 61 -4.83 2.20 -4.13
N ALA A 62 -5.80 2.62 -4.96
CA ALA A 62 -6.64 3.79 -4.66
C ALA A 62 -7.43 3.63 -3.34
N ARG A 63 -7.97 2.42 -3.10
CA ARG A 63 -8.72 2.10 -1.88
C ARG A 63 -7.82 2.11 -0.64
N ALA A 64 -6.64 1.52 -0.74
CA ALA A 64 -5.66 1.50 0.35
C ALA A 64 -5.21 2.91 0.75
N ILE A 65 -4.82 3.73 -0.25
CA ILE A 65 -4.41 5.13 0.00
C ILE A 65 -5.57 5.92 0.62
N LYS A 66 -6.81 5.77 0.11
CA LYS A 66 -7.97 6.46 0.68
C LYS A 66 -8.20 6.08 2.15
N LYS A 67 -7.95 4.82 2.52
CA LYS A 67 -8.12 4.35 3.89
C LYS A 67 -7.02 4.92 4.82
N LEU A 68 -5.77 4.91 4.37
CA LEU A 68 -4.64 5.54 5.08
C LEU A 68 -4.88 7.04 5.30
N GLU A 69 -5.33 7.75 4.25
CA GLU A 69 -5.68 9.17 4.31
C GLU A 69 -6.83 9.42 5.31
N SER A 70 -7.88 8.60 5.28
CA SER A 70 -9.01 8.73 6.22
C SER A 70 -8.63 8.43 7.67
N ASN A 71 -7.56 7.66 7.88
CA ASN A 71 -7.02 7.34 9.20
C ASN A 71 -5.96 8.37 9.64
N GLY A 72 -5.70 9.42 8.85
CA GLY A 72 -4.73 10.47 9.17
C GLY A 72 -3.26 10.05 9.08
N MET A 73 -2.96 8.95 8.38
CA MET A 73 -1.59 8.42 8.29
C MET A 73 -0.78 9.01 7.14
N ILE A 74 -1.45 9.55 6.13
CA ILE A 74 -0.83 10.16 4.95
C ILE A 74 -1.67 11.36 4.49
N GLU A 75 -1.06 12.23 3.69
CA GLU A 75 -1.74 13.37 3.08
C GLU A 75 -1.54 13.35 1.56
N ARG A 76 -2.52 13.86 0.81
CA ARG A 76 -2.40 14.05 -0.64
C ARG A 76 -2.18 15.51 -0.95
N LEU A 77 -1.03 15.82 -1.53
CA LEU A 77 -0.67 17.15 -1.96
C LEU A 77 -0.91 17.30 -3.47
N GLU A 78 -1.66 18.32 -3.85
CA GLU A 78 -1.80 18.69 -5.27
C GLU A 78 -0.48 19.26 -5.78
N ASP A 79 -0.07 18.82 -6.96
CA ASP A 79 1.08 19.41 -7.63
C ASP A 79 0.73 20.81 -8.17
N LYS A 80 1.66 21.76 -7.97
CA LYS A 80 1.45 23.17 -8.34
C LYS A 80 1.39 23.38 -9.86
N GLU A 81 2.08 22.55 -10.63
CA GLU A 81 2.16 22.68 -12.08
C GLU A 81 1.10 21.81 -12.78
N ASN A 82 0.79 20.64 -12.21
CA ASN A 82 -0.21 19.74 -12.76
C ASN A 82 -1.17 19.21 -11.69
N LYS A 83 -2.32 19.87 -11.53
CA LYS A 83 -3.38 19.49 -10.58
C LYS A 83 -3.93 18.06 -10.75
N LYS A 84 -3.66 17.38 -11.88
CA LYS A 84 -4.03 15.97 -12.05
C LYS A 84 -3.08 15.03 -11.29
N ILE A 85 -1.90 15.50 -10.89
CA ILE A 85 -0.91 14.76 -10.11
C ILE A 85 -1.15 15.03 -8.64
N LYS A 86 -1.33 13.95 -7.87
CA LYS A 86 -1.38 13.97 -6.41
C LYS A 86 -0.18 13.23 -5.85
N LYS A 87 0.63 13.93 -5.07
CA LYS A 87 1.81 13.41 -4.38
C LYS A 87 1.40 12.93 -2.98
N LEU A 88 1.95 11.80 -2.55
CA LEU A 88 1.72 11.15 -1.26
C LEU A 88 2.92 11.34 -0.32
#